data_AF-A0A5N3UPC6-F1
#
_entry.id   AF-A0A5N3UPC6-F1
#
_cell.length_a   1.000
_cell.length_b   1.000
_cell.length_c   1.000
_cell.angle_alpha   90.00
_cell.angle_beta   90.00
_cell.angle_gamma   90.00
#
_symmetry.space_group_name_H-M   'P 1'
#
loop_
_entity.id
_entity.type
_entity.pdbx_description
1 polymer ?
#
loop_
_entity_poly.entity_id
_entity_poly.type
_entity_poly.pdbx_seq_one_letter_code
_entity_poly.pdbx_strand_id
1 'polypeptide(L)' 'MAWALLYLLLLRVSTGRCARPVLTQSPSASSSLGGSATLTCTLSSEHSTYFIQWDQQNLGRPLRMG' A
#
# COMPACT_ATOMS: atom_id res chain seq x y z
N MET A 1 -24.64 -16.40 -30.51
CA MET A 1 -23.16 -16.25 -30.60
C MET A 1 -22.67 -14.88 -30.12
N ALA A 2 -23.24 -13.75 -30.56
CA ALA A 2 -22.82 -12.41 -30.10
C ALA A 2 -23.03 -12.16 -28.58
N TRP A 3 -24.07 -12.76 -27.99
CA TRP A 3 -24.34 -12.68 -26.55
C TRP A 3 -23.21 -13.23 -25.68
N ALA A 4 -22.58 -14.35 -26.08
CA ALA A 4 -21.45 -14.92 -25.35
C ALA A 4 -20.25 -13.96 -25.34
N LEU A 5 -19.99 -13.29 -26.46
CA LEU A 5 -18.95 -12.26 -26.57
C LEU A 5 -19.25 -11.04 -25.69
N LEU A 6 -20.52 -10.62 -25.61
CA LEU A 6 -20.95 -9.53 -24.73
C LEU A 6 -20.78 -9.89 -23.24
N TYR A 7 -21.18 -11.10 -22.83
CA TYR A 7 -20.96 -11.58 -21.47
C TYR A 7 -19.47 -11.66 -21.13
N LEU A 8 -18.63 -12.15 -22.06
CA LEU A 8 -17.18 -12.19 -21.88
C LEU A 8 -16.57 -10.79 -21.74
N LEU A 9 -17.03 -9.81 -22.52
CA LEU A 9 -16.57 -8.42 -22.44
C LEU A 9 -16.97 -7.77 -21.10
N LEU A 10 -18.21 -7.99 -20.67
CA LEU A 10 -18.71 -7.51 -19.37
C LEU A 10 -17.94 -8.14 -18.21
N LEU A 11 -17.62 -9.44 -18.27
CA LEU A 11 -16.76 -10.09 -17.28
C LEU A 11 -15.37 -9.45 -17.23
N ARG A 12 -14.73 -9.25 -18.39
CA ARG A 12 -13.39 -8.64 -18.48
C ARG A 12 -13.33 -7.22 -17.91
N VAL A 13 -14.33 -6.40 -18.21
CA VAL A 13 -14.47 -5.04 -17.65
C VAL A 13 -14.73 -5.09 -16.14
N SER A 14 -15.60 -6.00 -15.67
CA SER A 14 -15.93 -6.12 -14.25
C SER A 14 -14.76 -6.63 -13.38
N THR A 15 -13.84 -7.41 -13.97
CA THR A 15 -12.59 -7.84 -13.31
C THR A 15 -11.52 -6.73 -13.27
N GLY A 16 -11.73 -5.60 -13.95
CA GLY A 16 -10.90 -4.40 -13.89
C GLY A 16 -11.06 -3.62 -12.58
N ARG A 17 -11.32 -4.29 -11.46
CA ARG A 17 -11.24 -3.67 -10.13
C ARG A 17 -9.77 -3.58 -9.76
N CYS A 18 -9.15 -2.43 -10.04
CA CYS A 18 -7.79 -2.15 -9.60
C CYS A 18 -7.69 -2.47 -8.10
N ALA A 19 -6.83 -3.44 -7.75
CA ALA A 19 -6.57 -3.76 -6.35
C ALA A 19 -6.04 -2.50 -5.66
N ARG A 20 -6.55 -2.17 -4.46
CA ARG A 20 -6.00 -1.05 -3.70
C ARG A 20 -4.53 -1.33 -3.39
N PRO A 21 -3.62 -0.34 -3.55
CA PRO A 21 -2.24 -0.52 -3.12
C PRO A 21 -2.22 -0.79 -1.62
N VAL A 22 -1.51 -1.84 -1.24
CA VAL A 22 -1.30 -2.22 0.16
C VAL A 22 0.18 -2.07 0.45
N LEU A 23 0.49 -1.40 1.56
CA LEU A 23 1.84 -1.32 2.11
C LEU A 23 2.00 -2.42 3.16
N THR A 24 3.10 -3.17 3.06
CA THR A 24 3.50 -4.13 4.09
C THR A 24 4.69 -3.57 4.84
N GLN A 25 4.58 -3.52 6.17
CA GLN A 25 5.64 -3.01 7.03
C GLN A 25 6.06 -4.02 8.09
N SER A 26 7.31 -3.91 8.55
CA SER A 26 7.79 -4.65 9.72
C SER A 26 6.95 -4.25 10.95
N PRO A 27 6.46 -5.21 11.76
CA PRO A 27 5.46 -4.94 12.80
C PRO A 27 5.96 -4.03 13.92
N SER A 28 7.26 -4.09 14.23
CA SER A 28 7.89 -3.26 15.26
C SER A 28 9.41 -3.33 15.12
N ALA A 29 10.11 -2.30 15.59
CA ALA A 29 11.55 -2.31 15.77
C ALA A 29 11.91 -1.60 17.09
N SER A 30 12.99 -2.04 17.73
CA SER A 30 13.53 -1.43 18.95
C SER A 30 15.04 -1.33 18.83
N SER A 31 15.62 -0.34 19.48
CA SER A 31 17.07 -0.15 19.51
C SER A 31 17.51 0.27 20.91
N SER A 32 18.78 0.05 21.22
CA SER A 32 19.41 0.54 22.45
C SER A 32 19.54 2.06 22.42
N LEU A 33 19.76 2.67 23.59
CA LEU A 33 20.03 4.10 23.68
C LEU A 33 21.26 4.46 22.82
N GLY A 34 21.10 5.40 21.88
CA GLY A 34 22.14 5.79 20.92
C GLY A 34 22.25 4.88 19.68
N GLY A 35 21.45 3.81 19.59
CA GLY A 35 21.33 2.97 18.40
C GLY A 35 20.30 3.49 17.39
N SER A 36 20.28 2.87 16.20
CA SER A 36 19.26 3.12 15.17
C SER A 36 18.28 1.96 15.10
N ALA A 37 17.03 2.25 14.74
CA ALA A 37 15.99 1.27 14.43
C ALA A 37 15.59 1.41 12.97
N THR A 38 15.48 0.29 12.26
CA THR A 38 15.11 0.26 10.84
C THR A 38 13.73 -0.37 10.70
N LEU A 39 12.81 0.34 10.06
CA LEU A 39 11.52 -0.20 9.62
C LEU A 39 11.55 -0.37 8.10
N THR A 40 11.03 -1.49 7.62
CA THR A 40 10.92 -1.77 6.19
C THR A 40 9.48 -1.52 5.75
N CYS A 41 9.31 -0.87 4.60
CA CYS A 41 8.03 -0.69 3.93
C CYS A 41 8.14 -1.23 2.51
N THR A 42 7.21 -2.09 2.11
CA THR A 42 7.20 -2.70 0.77
C THR A 42 5.89 -2.37 0.08
N LEU A 43 6.00 -1.87 -1.15
CA LEU A 43 4.89 -1.62 -2.08
C LEU A 43 5.10 -2.47 -3.33
N SER A 44 4.01 -2.99 -3.90
CA SER A 44 4.08 -3.72 -5.17
C SER A 44 4.60 -2.85 -6.31
N SER A 45 5.46 -3.41 -7.18
CA SER A 45 6.07 -2.70 -8.31
C SER A 45 5.05 -2.12 -9.30
N GLU A 46 3.83 -2.67 -9.34
CA GLU A 46 2.70 -2.14 -10.11
C GLU A 46 2.38 -0.68 -9.75
N HIS A 47 2.77 -0.24 -8.54
CA HIS A 47 2.55 1.11 -8.01
C HIS A 47 3.86 1.89 -7.87
N SER A 48 4.89 1.57 -8.66
CA SER A 48 6.23 2.20 -8.60
C SER A 48 6.23 3.73 -8.80
N THR A 49 5.18 4.29 -9.39
CA THR A 49 5.00 5.73 -9.58
C THR A 49 4.46 6.45 -8.35
N TYR A 50 4.11 5.73 -7.28
CA TYR A 50 3.51 6.30 -6.07
C TYR A 50 4.59 6.86 -5.17
N PHE A 51 4.31 8.02 -4.56
CA PHE A 51 5.16 8.55 -3.51
C PHE A 51 4.97 7.75 -2.22
N ILE A 52 6.08 7.42 -1.57
CA ILE A 52 6.09 6.78 -0.26
C ILE A 52 6.50 7.82 0.76
N GLN A 53 5.63 8.07 1.74
CA GLN A 53 5.86 8.99 2.85
C GLN A 53 5.89 8.22 4.18
N TRP A 54 6.73 8.67 5.10
CA TRP A 54 6.81 8.15 6.46
C TRP A 54 6.24 9.18 7.43
N ASP A 55 5.20 8.79 8.16
CA ASP A 55 4.59 9.62 9.19
C ASP A 55 4.83 9.00 10.57
N GLN A 56 5.23 9.84 11.52
CA GLN A 56 5.46 9.42 12.90
C GLN A 56 4.32 9.89 13.79
N GLN A 57 3.60 8.94 14.38
CA GLN A 57 2.61 9.21 15.43
C GLN A 57 3.21 8.91 16.80
N ASN A 58 3.07 9.86 17.72
CA ASN A 58 3.35 9.65 19.13
C ASN A 58 2.03 9.60 19.90
N LEU A 59 1.94 8.72 20.89
CA LEU A 59 0.74 8.57 21.71
C LEU A 59 0.38 9.93 22.34
N GLY A 60 -0.86 10.38 22.16
CA GLY A 60 -1.35 11.65 22.70
C GLY A 60 -0.95 12.90 21.89
N ARG A 61 -0.27 12.75 20.73
CA ARG A 61 0.00 13.86 19.80
C ARG A 61 -0.84 13.71 18.52
N PRO A 62 -1.31 14.82 17.93
CA PRO A 62 -2.01 14.76 16.65
C PRO A 62 -1.07 14.27 15.54
N LEU A 63 -1.66 13.66 14.51
CA LEU A 63 -0.96 13.34 13.27
C LEU A 63 -0.29 14.59 12.71
N ARG A 64 1.01 14.51 12.47
CA ARG A 64 1.76 15.58 11.82
C ARG A 64 2.00 15.16 10.37
N MET A 65 1.12 15.63 9.49
CA MET A 65 1.33 15.50 8.05
C MET A 65 2.33 16.57 7.63
N GLY A 66 3.54 16.15 7.25
CA GLY A 66 4.62 16.99 6.73
C GLY A 66 4.67 16.99 5.21
#